data_AF-A0A814HN09-F1
#
_entry.id   AF-A0A814HN09-F1
#
_cell.length_a   1.000
_cell.length_b   1.000
_cell.length_c   1.000
_cell.angle_alpha   90.00
_cell.angle_beta   90.00
_cell.angle_gamma   90.00
#
_symmetry.space_group_name_H-M   'P 1'
#
loop_
_entity.id
_entity.type
_entity.pdbx_description
1 polymer ?
#
loop_
_entity_poly.entity_id
_entity_poly.type
_entity_poly.pdbx_seq_one_letter_code
_entity_poly.pdbx_strand_id
1 'polypeptide(L)'
;MMQPLVNIADRIRTFVLQLNLFEDERTRLDQFHLRTAIISTRVYVTLLTLAVIVVVVALTSLDTQSEVIIIRNPSEANYQTLFKKNLTQLLCPCSRFTIPYGNFTSTTIAYHPVCSSVFVTSDWIRHFFSSDIGKLYQADFRVLASSYFQLLAALCFHAKRSVHDALDDFDSETLITPSVFTQDNLNSYIQEKSKFLRLTTEKNLLQVLQLVLTTTHANSLQTAIPTSQIINIIGHTILYADILFQLNLTLTCTCSSRGACSLPSGFFDLRKIQIEAFFHFQLLPISYVRGMFVGCSAADALLQSTLECLFDWSCLQTIHRFVPSSNITDASPLDTNQTRFTPNTSIETIVDNLFIEAWTTEQSFSDYYAQCAPNLCTYTSVRHNNALYVITKFLGLYGGLSAALRLCIPFIIDKWRKKTRNTLTVPRPSEYQNLKIFKFSKFSPSGIMFSSYFTYTTPSGNMALDKD
;
A
#
# COMPACT_ATOMS: atom_id res chain seq x y z
N MET A 1 46.76 -48.23 40.30
CA MET A 1 46.44 -48.57 38.88
C MET A 1 46.91 -47.42 37.97
N MET A 2 48.21 -47.09 37.95
CA MET A 2 48.72 -45.82 37.37
C MET A 2 50.12 -45.95 36.73
N GLN A 3 50.64 -47.17 36.57
CA GLN A 3 51.93 -47.45 35.92
C GLN A 3 51.88 -47.69 34.38
N PRO A 4 50.81 -48.20 33.74
CA PRO A 4 50.84 -48.45 32.29
C PRO A 4 50.67 -47.18 31.44
N LEU A 5 50.09 -46.10 31.99
CA LEU A 5 49.91 -44.83 31.28
C LEU A 5 51.21 -44.02 31.14
N VAL A 6 52.10 -44.08 32.14
CA VAL A 6 53.39 -43.34 32.13
C VAL A 6 54.32 -43.86 31.03
N ASN A 7 54.36 -45.18 30.83
CA ASN A 7 55.25 -45.82 29.85
C ASN A 7 54.82 -45.56 28.39
N ILE A 8 53.51 -45.38 28.16
CA ILE A 8 52.97 -45.02 26.83
C ILE A 8 53.25 -43.54 26.53
N ALA A 9 53.08 -42.66 27.52
CA ALA A 9 53.37 -41.23 27.37
C ALA A 9 54.84 -40.98 27.03
N ASP A 10 55.79 -41.68 27.68
CA ASP A 10 57.22 -41.54 27.39
C ASP A 10 57.62 -42.11 26.02
N ARG A 11 57.00 -43.20 25.57
CA ARG A 11 57.19 -43.71 24.20
C ARG A 11 56.70 -42.74 23.13
N ILE A 12 55.52 -42.17 23.33
CA ILE A 12 54.96 -41.16 22.41
C ILE A 12 55.85 -39.91 22.41
N ARG A 13 56.29 -39.45 23.58
CA ARG A 13 57.21 -38.31 23.70
C ARG A 13 58.51 -38.55 22.95
N THR A 14 59.10 -39.73 23.08
CA THR A 14 60.35 -40.07 22.40
C THR A 14 60.17 -40.13 20.89
N PHE A 15 59.06 -40.74 20.42
CA PHE A 15 58.69 -40.79 19.01
C PHE A 15 58.46 -39.40 18.41
N VAL A 16 57.72 -38.53 19.09
CA VAL A 16 57.45 -37.15 18.66
C VAL A 16 58.72 -36.31 18.64
N LEU A 17 59.64 -36.53 19.58
CA LEU A 17 60.92 -35.82 19.64
C LEU A 17 61.90 -36.23 18.52
N GLN A 18 61.78 -37.48 18.02
CA GLN A 18 62.62 -38.05 16.96
C GLN A 18 62.00 -37.98 15.56
N LEU A 19 60.75 -37.52 15.44
CA LEU A 19 60.04 -37.44 14.17
C LEU A 19 60.74 -36.47 13.21
N ASN A 20 61.09 -36.96 12.02
CA ASN A 20 61.61 -36.17 10.91
C ASN A 20 60.82 -36.49 9.64
N LEU A 21 59.91 -35.61 9.24
CA LEU A 21 59.06 -35.78 8.06
C LEU A 21 59.78 -35.40 6.75
N PHE A 22 60.98 -34.80 6.83
CA PHE A 22 61.76 -34.29 5.70
C PHE A 22 63.13 -34.99 5.60
N GLU A 23 63.18 -36.30 5.86
CA GLU A 23 64.40 -37.09 5.71
C GLU A 23 64.78 -37.23 4.23
N ASP A 24 66.02 -36.89 3.91
CA ASP A 24 66.65 -37.03 2.59
C ASP A 24 68.09 -37.55 2.76
N GLU A 25 68.73 -38.06 1.71
CA GLU A 25 70.08 -38.63 1.74
C GLU A 25 71.10 -37.66 2.37
N ARG A 26 70.96 -36.36 2.10
CA ARG A 26 71.78 -35.26 2.68
C ARG A 26 71.64 -35.12 4.19
N THR A 27 70.51 -35.51 4.75
CA THR A 27 70.26 -35.43 6.21
C THR A 27 70.98 -36.52 6.99
N ARG A 28 71.43 -37.59 6.32
CA ARG A 28 72.21 -38.69 6.94
C ARG A 28 73.72 -38.39 6.97
N LEU A 29 74.19 -37.50 6.09
CA LEU A 29 75.60 -37.18 5.91
C LEU A 29 76.04 -35.94 6.69
N ASP A 30 75.15 -34.97 6.95
CA ASP A 30 75.48 -33.70 7.60
C ASP A 30 74.54 -33.37 8.77
N GLN A 31 75.14 -33.15 9.95
CA GLN A 31 74.43 -32.77 11.18
C GLN A 31 73.68 -31.43 11.04
N PHE A 32 74.14 -30.53 10.17
CA PHE A 32 73.44 -29.28 9.89
C PHE A 32 72.11 -29.53 9.18
N HIS A 33 72.12 -30.35 8.13
CA HIS A 33 70.93 -30.73 7.36
C HIS A 33 69.95 -31.55 8.19
N LEU A 34 70.43 -32.46 9.04
CA LEU A 34 69.59 -33.19 10.00
C LEU A 34 68.83 -32.25 10.94
N ARG A 35 69.52 -31.26 11.53
CA ARG A 35 68.87 -30.25 12.39
C ARG A 35 67.88 -29.37 11.62
N THR A 36 68.15 -29.05 10.35
CA THR A 36 67.23 -28.28 9.50
C THR A 36 65.95 -29.07 9.25
N ALA A 37 66.07 -30.36 8.92
CA ALA A 37 64.93 -31.23 8.66
C ALA A 37 64.04 -31.45 9.92
N ILE A 38 64.66 -31.60 11.10
CA ILE A 38 63.93 -31.70 12.38
C ILE A 38 63.20 -30.38 12.69
N ILE A 39 63.82 -29.22 12.48
CA ILE A 39 63.17 -27.91 12.68
C ILE A 39 62.02 -27.71 11.69
N SER A 40 62.22 -28.04 10.41
CA SER A 40 61.18 -28.01 9.38
C SER A 40 60.00 -28.91 9.75
N THR A 41 60.27 -30.09 10.30
CA THR A 41 59.23 -31.02 10.77
C THR A 41 58.41 -30.40 11.90
N ARG A 42 59.04 -29.76 12.88
CA ARG A 42 58.33 -29.08 13.99
C ARG A 42 57.48 -27.92 13.50
N VAL A 43 58.03 -27.07 12.63
CA VAL A 43 57.31 -25.92 12.04
C VAL A 43 56.15 -26.38 11.16
N TYR A 44 56.32 -27.48 10.42
CA TYR A 44 55.24 -28.09 9.64
C TYR A 44 54.10 -28.57 10.54
N VAL A 45 54.40 -29.32 11.59
CA VAL A 45 53.37 -29.84 12.50
C VAL A 45 52.65 -28.71 13.24
N THR A 46 53.36 -27.66 13.69
CA THR A 46 52.73 -26.53 14.39
C THR A 46 51.87 -25.67 13.48
N LEU A 47 52.33 -25.37 12.25
CA LEU A 47 51.53 -24.60 11.30
C LEU A 47 50.32 -25.39 10.79
N LEU A 48 50.49 -26.69 10.51
CA LEU A 48 49.39 -27.54 10.08
C LEU A 48 48.32 -27.64 11.17
N THR A 49 48.71 -27.86 12.42
CA THR A 49 47.74 -27.95 13.54
C THR A 49 47.01 -26.62 13.76
N LEU A 50 47.72 -25.48 13.73
CA LEU A 50 47.10 -24.17 13.87
C LEU A 50 46.13 -23.85 12.73
N ALA A 51 46.53 -24.14 11.48
CA ALA A 51 45.66 -23.95 10.33
C ALA A 51 44.41 -24.85 10.38
N VAL A 52 44.55 -26.10 10.83
CA VAL A 52 43.41 -27.00 11.05
C VAL A 52 42.44 -26.44 12.09
N ILE A 53 42.94 -25.93 13.22
CA ILE A 53 42.10 -25.32 14.26
C ILE A 53 41.34 -24.11 13.71
N VAL A 54 42.01 -23.21 13.00
CA VAL A 54 41.39 -22.02 12.40
C VAL A 54 40.30 -22.40 11.41
N VAL A 55 40.55 -23.40 10.56
CA VAL A 55 39.58 -23.89 9.57
C VAL A 55 38.35 -24.50 10.25
N VAL A 56 38.53 -25.30 11.31
CA VAL A 56 37.40 -25.89 12.04
C VAL A 56 36.55 -24.82 12.72
N VAL A 57 37.19 -23.82 13.34
CA VAL A 57 36.46 -22.70 13.97
C VAL A 57 35.73 -21.87 12.93
N ALA A 58 36.36 -21.57 11.79
CA ALA A 58 35.72 -20.83 10.69
C ALA A 58 34.51 -21.59 10.11
N LEU A 59 34.65 -22.89 9.84
CA LEU A 59 33.58 -23.74 9.28
C LEU A 59 32.40 -23.95 10.24
N THR A 60 32.62 -23.86 11.55
CA THR A 60 31.56 -24.01 12.56
C THR A 60 30.86 -22.71 12.90
N SER A 61 31.55 -21.57 12.79
CA SER A 61 31.04 -20.26 13.22
C SER A 61 30.41 -19.44 12.09
N LEU A 62 30.84 -19.62 10.84
CA LEU A 62 30.47 -18.73 9.72
C LEU A 62 29.51 -19.36 8.72
N ASP A 63 29.49 -20.69 8.63
CA ASP A 63 28.71 -21.38 7.62
C ASP A 63 27.45 -21.94 8.29
N THR A 64 26.29 -21.55 7.78
CA THR A 64 24.99 -22.00 8.27
C THR A 64 24.22 -22.59 7.11
N GLN A 65 23.58 -23.73 7.33
CA GLN A 65 22.79 -24.38 6.28
C GLN A 65 21.33 -24.02 6.46
N SER A 66 20.70 -23.63 5.35
CA SER A 66 19.25 -23.48 5.27
C SER A 66 18.65 -24.83 4.88
N GLU A 67 17.72 -25.31 5.69
CA GLU A 67 16.91 -26.49 5.41
C GLU A 67 15.47 -26.04 5.15
N VAL A 68 14.86 -26.55 4.08
CA VAL A 68 13.44 -26.31 3.77
C VAL A 68 12.61 -27.36 4.50
N ILE A 69 11.78 -26.92 5.45
CA ILE A 69 10.86 -27.77 6.19
C ILE A 69 9.51 -27.74 5.49
N ILE A 70 8.93 -28.93 5.24
CA ILE A 70 7.65 -29.10 4.55
C ILE A 70 6.60 -29.63 5.52
N ILE A 71 5.47 -28.94 5.60
CA ILE A 71 4.30 -29.34 6.40
C ILE A 71 3.18 -29.66 5.42
N ARG A 72 2.63 -30.87 5.49
CA ARG A 72 1.54 -31.33 4.61
C ARG A 72 0.19 -31.06 5.27
N ASN A 73 -0.79 -30.66 4.46
CA ASN A 73 -2.17 -30.37 4.88
C ASN A 73 -2.24 -29.53 6.17
N PRO A 74 -1.62 -28.34 6.20
CA PRO A 74 -1.63 -27.47 7.38
C PRO A 74 -3.06 -27.04 7.73
N SER A 75 -3.41 -27.10 9.01
CA SER A 75 -4.61 -26.44 9.52
C SER A 75 -4.38 -24.93 9.65
N GLU A 76 -5.47 -24.16 9.75
CA GLU A 76 -5.41 -22.72 10.00
C GLU A 76 -4.58 -22.41 11.27
N ALA A 77 -4.81 -23.16 12.36
CA ALA A 77 -4.06 -23.01 13.61
C ALA A 77 -2.55 -23.29 13.43
N ASN A 78 -2.19 -24.28 12.60
CA ASN A 78 -0.79 -24.56 12.27
C ASN A 78 -0.17 -23.38 11.51
N TYR A 79 -0.88 -22.86 10.50
CA TYR A 79 -0.44 -21.68 9.74
C TYR A 79 -0.21 -20.47 10.65
N GLN A 80 -1.19 -20.12 11.49
CA GLN A 80 -1.08 -18.99 12.41
C GLN A 80 0.08 -19.14 13.39
N THR A 81 0.30 -20.36 13.90
CA THR A 81 1.42 -20.65 14.82
C THR A 81 2.77 -20.49 14.13
N LEU A 82 2.90 -20.97 12.89
CA LEU A 82 4.12 -20.85 12.08
C LEU A 82 4.41 -19.40 11.72
N PHE A 83 3.36 -18.65 11.36
CA PHE A 83 3.47 -17.24 11.05
C PHE A 83 3.94 -16.42 12.27
N LYS A 84 3.35 -16.66 13.44
CA LYS A 84 3.75 -16.02 14.71
C LYS A 84 5.20 -16.29 15.11
N LYS A 85 5.80 -17.38 14.64
CA LYS A 85 7.23 -17.69 14.88
C LYS A 85 8.18 -16.85 14.01
N ASN A 86 7.69 -15.86 13.25
CA ASN A 86 8.47 -15.00 12.36
C ASN A 86 9.36 -15.80 11.40
N LEU A 87 8.82 -16.89 10.85
CA LEU A 87 9.48 -17.65 9.81
C LEU A 87 9.45 -16.82 8.53
N THR A 88 10.55 -16.11 8.26
CA THR A 88 10.70 -15.06 7.23
C THR A 88 10.40 -15.51 5.79
N GLN A 89 10.10 -16.78 5.57
CA GLN A 89 9.79 -17.37 4.26
C GLN A 89 8.69 -18.44 4.35
N LEU A 90 7.70 -18.29 5.24
CA LEU A 90 6.55 -19.18 5.25
C LEU A 90 5.75 -19.02 3.94
N LEU A 91 5.79 -20.02 3.09
CA LEU A 91 5.07 -20.09 1.83
C LEU A 91 4.04 -21.22 1.90
N CYS A 92 2.77 -20.88 1.77
CA CYS A 92 1.67 -21.82 1.75
C CYS A 92 0.86 -21.61 0.47
N PRO A 93 1.15 -22.34 -0.62
CA PRO A 93 0.42 -22.20 -1.87
C PRO A 93 -1.05 -22.62 -1.70
N CYS A 94 -1.97 -21.83 -2.25
CA CYS A 94 -3.38 -22.21 -2.27
C CYS A 94 -3.60 -23.36 -3.27
N SER A 95 -4.54 -24.25 -2.99
CA SER A 95 -5.03 -25.23 -3.98
C SER A 95 -5.92 -24.56 -5.02
N ARG A 96 -6.61 -23.47 -4.65
CA ARG A 96 -7.39 -22.61 -5.54
C ARG A 96 -6.79 -21.21 -5.56
N PHE A 97 -6.44 -20.74 -6.76
CA PHE A 97 -5.87 -19.40 -6.94
C PHE A 97 -6.91 -18.30 -7.03
N THR A 98 -8.16 -18.64 -7.33
CA THR A 98 -9.27 -17.71 -7.47
C THR A 98 -10.35 -18.05 -6.44
N ILE A 99 -10.72 -17.07 -5.61
CA ILE A 99 -11.71 -17.24 -4.54
C ILE A 99 -12.74 -16.11 -4.67
N PRO A 100 -14.02 -16.41 -4.96
CA PRO A 100 -15.08 -15.41 -4.96
C PRO A 100 -15.18 -14.66 -3.63
N TYR A 101 -15.33 -13.33 -3.65
CA TYR A 101 -15.43 -12.53 -2.42
C TYR A 101 -16.61 -12.95 -1.56
N GLY A 102 -17.77 -13.23 -2.18
CA GLY A 102 -18.99 -13.64 -1.47
C GLY A 102 -18.86 -14.91 -0.62
N ASN A 103 -17.78 -15.70 -0.79
CA ASN A 103 -17.51 -16.86 0.05
C ASN A 103 -16.90 -16.52 1.41
N PHE A 104 -16.33 -15.32 1.58
CA PHE A 104 -15.59 -14.97 2.80
C PHE A 104 -15.74 -13.50 3.23
N THR A 105 -16.48 -12.68 2.49
CA THR A 105 -16.80 -11.29 2.85
C THR A 105 -18.30 -11.10 3.02
N SER A 106 -18.69 -10.13 3.85
CA SER A 106 -20.07 -9.68 4.01
C SER A 106 -20.09 -8.16 4.17
N THR A 107 -20.87 -7.48 3.34
CA THR A 107 -21.01 -6.01 3.38
C THR A 107 -22.40 -5.62 3.83
N THR A 108 -22.48 -4.70 4.79
CA THR A 108 -23.75 -4.16 5.32
C THR A 108 -23.79 -2.64 5.15
N ILE A 109 -24.94 -2.14 4.72
CA ILE A 109 -25.15 -0.72 4.40
C ILE A 109 -26.29 -0.18 5.25
N ALA A 110 -26.01 0.88 6.01
CA ALA A 110 -27.05 1.70 6.63
C ALA A 110 -27.31 2.92 5.76
N TYR A 111 -28.58 3.13 5.40
CA TYR A 111 -29.01 4.28 4.59
C TYR A 111 -29.64 5.37 5.46
N HIS A 112 -29.66 6.58 4.93
CA HIS A 112 -30.23 7.76 5.56
C HIS A 112 -31.70 7.52 5.90
N PRO A 113 -32.18 7.91 7.10
CA PRO A 113 -33.52 7.58 7.59
C PRO A 113 -34.64 8.07 6.66
N VAL A 114 -34.39 9.14 5.90
CA VAL A 114 -35.32 9.64 4.88
C VAL A 114 -35.72 8.58 3.86
N CYS A 115 -34.80 7.69 3.46
CA CYS A 115 -35.03 6.67 2.44
C CYS A 115 -35.86 5.47 2.92
N SER A 116 -36.23 5.44 4.20
CA SER A 116 -37.18 4.49 4.80
C SER A 116 -38.35 5.18 5.49
N SER A 117 -38.44 6.51 5.37
CA SER A 117 -39.47 7.32 6.02
C SER A 117 -40.74 7.44 5.19
N VAL A 118 -41.79 8.00 5.78
CA VAL A 118 -43.03 8.31 5.07
C VAL A 118 -42.81 9.31 3.92
N PHE A 119 -41.78 10.16 3.99
CA PHE A 119 -41.53 11.25 3.04
C PHE A 119 -41.18 10.77 1.61
N VAL A 120 -40.82 9.50 1.45
CA VAL A 120 -40.54 8.89 0.13
C VAL A 120 -41.66 7.94 -0.32
N THR A 121 -42.77 7.88 0.42
CA THR A 121 -43.90 7.01 0.08
C THR A 121 -44.86 7.67 -0.90
N SER A 122 -45.56 6.85 -1.68
CA SER A 122 -46.57 7.35 -2.62
C SER A 122 -47.73 8.06 -1.93
N ASP A 123 -48.07 7.70 -0.69
CA ASP A 123 -49.16 8.33 0.06
C ASP A 123 -48.79 9.76 0.46
N TRP A 124 -47.59 9.99 0.99
CA TRP A 124 -47.08 11.34 1.27
C TRP A 124 -47.05 12.20 0.00
N ILE A 125 -46.48 11.67 -1.08
CA ILE A 125 -46.40 12.37 -2.37
C ILE A 125 -47.79 12.77 -2.87
N ARG A 126 -48.80 11.91 -2.67
CA ARG A 126 -50.15 12.11 -3.21
C ARG A 126 -50.84 13.34 -2.62
N HIS A 127 -50.48 13.71 -1.39
CA HIS A 127 -51.06 14.88 -0.71
C HIS A 127 -50.75 16.21 -1.39
N PHE A 128 -49.70 16.26 -2.21
CA PHE A 128 -49.30 17.47 -2.93
C PHE A 128 -49.87 17.57 -4.34
N PHE A 129 -50.57 16.54 -4.84
CA PHE A 129 -51.28 16.65 -6.11
C PHE A 129 -52.57 17.46 -5.94
N SER A 130 -52.66 18.57 -6.67
CA SER A 130 -53.88 19.38 -6.75
C SER A 130 -54.14 19.78 -8.20
N SER A 131 -55.41 19.77 -8.61
CA SER A 131 -55.83 20.26 -9.92
C SER A 131 -55.64 21.77 -10.09
N ASP A 132 -55.46 22.51 -9.00
CA ASP A 132 -55.31 23.97 -8.99
C ASP A 132 -53.85 24.44 -8.92
N ILE A 133 -52.86 23.55 -9.09
CA ILE A 133 -51.43 23.90 -9.03
C ILE A 133 -51.08 25.03 -10.00
N GLY A 134 -51.68 25.06 -11.19
CA GLY A 134 -51.43 26.12 -12.18
C GLY A 134 -51.91 27.52 -11.77
N LYS A 135 -52.69 27.66 -10.69
CA LYS A 135 -53.13 28.95 -10.14
C LYS A 135 -52.19 29.50 -9.06
N LEU A 136 -51.27 28.66 -8.56
CA LEU A 136 -50.35 29.02 -7.50
C LEU A 136 -49.18 29.85 -8.05
N TYR A 137 -48.58 30.67 -7.19
CA TYR A 137 -47.34 31.36 -7.54
C TYR A 137 -46.22 30.36 -7.77
N GLN A 138 -45.36 30.62 -8.74
CA GLN A 138 -44.34 29.66 -9.20
C GLN A 138 -43.32 29.34 -8.10
N ALA A 139 -43.10 30.25 -7.14
CA ALA A 139 -42.24 30.02 -5.99
C ALA A 139 -42.96 29.36 -4.79
N ASP A 140 -44.25 29.06 -4.91
CA ASP A 140 -45.02 28.42 -3.84
C ASP A 140 -44.59 26.96 -3.69
N PHE A 141 -44.31 26.55 -2.45
CA PHE A 141 -43.88 25.20 -2.11
C PHE A 141 -44.79 24.11 -2.70
N ARG A 142 -46.11 24.36 -2.69
CA ARG A 142 -47.12 23.38 -3.15
C ARG A 142 -47.02 23.09 -4.64
N VAL A 143 -46.41 23.99 -5.41
CA VAL A 143 -46.20 23.80 -6.86
C VAL A 143 -45.19 22.70 -7.13
N LEU A 144 -44.11 22.66 -6.35
CA LEU A 144 -42.98 21.75 -6.57
C LEU A 144 -42.96 20.54 -5.64
N ALA A 145 -43.69 20.56 -4.52
CA ALA A 145 -43.61 19.56 -3.46
C ALA A 145 -43.80 18.11 -3.95
N SER A 146 -44.77 17.84 -4.83
CA SER A 146 -44.98 16.48 -5.36
C SER A 146 -43.76 15.98 -6.13
N SER A 147 -43.18 16.81 -7.00
CA SER A 147 -42.00 16.47 -7.79
C SER A 147 -40.74 16.37 -6.92
N TYR A 148 -40.64 17.18 -5.87
CA TYR A 148 -39.59 17.11 -4.86
C TYR A 148 -39.52 15.74 -4.21
N PHE A 149 -40.63 15.29 -3.63
CA PHE A 149 -40.66 14.03 -2.89
C PHE A 149 -40.62 12.81 -3.83
N GLN A 150 -41.14 12.93 -5.05
CA GLN A 150 -40.94 11.90 -6.08
C GLN A 150 -39.47 11.74 -6.46
N LEU A 151 -38.76 12.85 -6.67
CA LEU A 151 -37.36 12.80 -7.03
C LEU A 151 -36.52 12.31 -5.84
N LEU A 152 -36.82 12.74 -4.61
CA LEU A 152 -36.17 12.23 -3.42
C LEU A 152 -36.36 10.70 -3.28
N ALA A 153 -37.58 10.20 -3.51
CA ALA A 153 -37.87 8.77 -3.52
C ALA A 153 -37.10 8.04 -4.62
N ALA A 154 -37.05 8.60 -5.83
CA ALA A 154 -36.31 8.02 -6.96
C ALA A 154 -34.80 7.98 -6.68
N LEU A 155 -34.23 9.05 -6.12
CA LEU A 155 -32.81 9.11 -5.75
C LEU A 155 -32.48 8.09 -4.65
N CYS A 156 -33.31 7.95 -3.62
CA CYS A 156 -33.17 6.90 -2.61
C CYS A 156 -33.23 5.49 -3.23
N PHE A 157 -34.19 5.26 -4.15
CA PHE A 157 -34.33 3.98 -4.83
C PHE A 157 -33.11 3.65 -5.69
N HIS A 158 -32.67 4.58 -6.53
CA HIS A 158 -31.54 4.39 -7.42
C HIS A 158 -30.22 4.27 -6.65
N ALA A 159 -30.02 5.01 -5.56
CA ALA A 159 -28.85 4.84 -4.70
C ALA A 159 -28.80 3.42 -4.09
N LYS A 160 -29.92 2.94 -3.52
CA LYS A 160 -30.00 1.57 -2.98
C LYS A 160 -29.76 0.53 -4.06
N ARG A 161 -30.36 0.71 -5.25
CA ARG A 161 -30.22 -0.22 -6.36
C ARG A 161 -28.78 -0.26 -6.89
N SER A 162 -28.15 0.89 -7.09
CA SER A 162 -26.76 0.96 -7.55
C SER A 162 -25.79 0.31 -6.57
N VAL A 163 -25.99 0.49 -5.26
CA VAL A 163 -25.17 -0.20 -4.25
C VAL A 163 -25.42 -1.70 -4.26
N HIS A 164 -26.67 -2.14 -4.35
CA HIS A 164 -26.99 -3.56 -4.41
C HIS A 164 -26.39 -4.23 -5.65
N ASP A 165 -26.55 -3.64 -6.83
CA ASP A 165 -25.95 -4.16 -8.07
C ASP A 165 -24.41 -4.21 -7.97
N ALA A 166 -23.79 -3.18 -7.38
CA ALA A 166 -22.34 -3.17 -7.16
C ALA A 166 -21.86 -4.23 -6.16
N LEU A 167 -22.65 -4.54 -5.13
CA LEU A 167 -22.34 -5.60 -4.17
C LEU A 167 -22.51 -6.99 -4.79
N ASP A 168 -23.56 -7.20 -5.58
CA ASP A 168 -23.77 -8.46 -6.30
C ASP A 168 -22.60 -8.74 -7.27
N ASP A 169 -22.15 -7.71 -7.99
CA ASP A 169 -20.97 -7.79 -8.85
C ASP A 169 -19.71 -8.10 -8.00
N PHE A 170 -19.50 -7.39 -6.90
CA PHE A 170 -18.35 -7.59 -5.99
C PHE A 170 -18.30 -9.02 -5.43
N ASP A 171 -19.43 -9.56 -4.99
CA ASP A 171 -19.49 -10.91 -4.41
C ASP A 171 -19.15 -11.99 -5.45
N SER A 172 -19.46 -11.72 -6.73
CA SER A 172 -19.13 -12.59 -7.86
C SER A 172 -17.67 -12.46 -8.34
N GLU A 173 -17.02 -11.32 -8.09
CA GLU A 173 -15.61 -11.12 -8.40
C GLU A 173 -14.72 -12.06 -7.57
N THR A 174 -13.56 -12.42 -8.12
CA THR A 174 -12.63 -13.33 -7.44
C THR A 174 -11.37 -12.62 -6.98
N LEU A 175 -10.98 -12.87 -5.73
CA LEU A 175 -9.62 -12.63 -5.25
C LEU A 175 -8.66 -13.60 -5.92
N ILE A 176 -7.60 -13.07 -6.53
CA ILE A 176 -6.51 -13.87 -7.12
C ILE A 176 -5.35 -13.89 -6.15
N THR A 177 -5.02 -15.07 -5.61
CA THR A 177 -3.88 -15.23 -4.71
C THR A 177 -3.17 -16.58 -4.88
N PRO A 178 -1.86 -16.59 -5.19
CA PRO A 178 -1.09 -17.82 -5.32
C PRO A 178 -0.81 -18.50 -3.98
N SER A 179 -0.83 -17.75 -2.87
CA SER A 179 -0.52 -18.23 -1.53
C SER A 179 -1.44 -17.64 -0.48
N VAL A 180 -1.53 -18.29 0.68
CA VAL A 180 -2.32 -17.82 1.82
C VAL A 180 -1.86 -16.42 2.23
N PHE A 181 -2.77 -15.45 2.22
CA PHE A 181 -2.55 -14.15 2.83
C PHE A 181 -2.49 -14.24 4.35
N THR A 182 -1.75 -13.33 4.96
CA THR A 182 -1.87 -13.11 6.40
C THR A 182 -3.23 -12.48 6.71
N GLN A 183 -3.70 -12.62 7.94
CA GLN A 183 -4.97 -12.02 8.35
C GLN A 183 -4.97 -10.49 8.15
N ASP A 184 -3.86 -9.83 8.49
CA ASP A 184 -3.71 -8.39 8.30
C ASP A 184 -3.68 -8.00 6.82
N ASN A 185 -2.94 -8.74 5.98
CA ASN A 185 -2.89 -8.47 4.54
C ASN A 185 -4.25 -8.66 3.88
N LEU A 186 -4.98 -9.72 4.26
CA LEU A 186 -6.34 -9.95 3.79
C LEU A 186 -7.25 -8.79 4.22
N ASN A 187 -7.21 -8.40 5.50
CA ASN A 187 -8.01 -7.29 6.01
C ASN A 187 -7.72 -5.99 5.24
N SER A 188 -6.47 -5.57 5.15
CA SER A 188 -6.09 -4.36 4.42
C SER A 188 -6.51 -4.41 2.95
N TYR A 189 -6.33 -5.55 2.29
CA TYR A 189 -6.74 -5.72 0.90
C TYR A 189 -8.25 -5.59 0.71
N ILE A 190 -9.06 -6.24 1.56
CA ILE A 190 -10.52 -6.20 1.49
C ILE A 190 -11.05 -4.80 1.81
N GLN A 191 -10.50 -4.11 2.81
CA GLN A 191 -10.91 -2.76 3.15
C GLN A 191 -10.62 -1.77 2.00
N GLU A 192 -9.45 -1.86 1.36
CA GLU A 192 -9.14 -1.02 0.19
C GLU A 192 -10.03 -1.33 -1.02
N LYS A 193 -10.28 -2.62 -1.30
CA LYS A 193 -11.17 -3.03 -2.40
C LYS A 193 -12.62 -2.57 -2.14
N SER A 194 -13.10 -2.69 -0.90
CA SER A 194 -14.41 -2.21 -0.48
C SER A 194 -14.54 -0.69 -0.60
N LYS A 195 -13.50 0.05 -0.21
CA LYS A 195 -13.45 1.50 -0.34
C LYS A 195 -13.50 1.93 -1.81
N PHE A 196 -12.73 1.24 -2.66
CA PHE A 196 -12.77 1.47 -4.11
C PHE A 196 -14.17 1.23 -4.67
N LEU A 197 -14.81 0.11 -4.32
CA LEU A 197 -16.18 -0.23 -4.74
C LEU A 197 -17.17 0.90 -4.39
N ARG A 198 -17.13 1.37 -3.14
CA ARG A 198 -17.98 2.48 -2.68
C ARG A 198 -17.78 3.74 -3.51
N LEU A 199 -16.52 4.20 -3.65
CA LEU A 199 -16.20 5.44 -4.38
C LEU A 199 -16.59 5.36 -5.87
N THR A 200 -16.39 4.19 -6.50
CA THR A 200 -16.79 3.98 -7.88
C THR A 200 -18.30 3.98 -8.04
N THR A 201 -19.04 3.38 -7.09
CA THR A 201 -20.50 3.37 -7.11
C THR A 201 -21.07 4.78 -6.93
N GLU A 202 -20.52 5.56 -5.99
CA GLU A 202 -20.87 6.97 -5.76
C GLU A 202 -20.71 7.76 -7.07
N LYS A 203 -19.53 7.66 -7.69
CA LYS A 203 -19.21 8.37 -8.93
C LYS A 203 -20.11 7.97 -10.10
N ASN A 204 -20.40 6.68 -10.26
CA ASN A 204 -21.20 6.19 -11.38
C ASN A 204 -22.63 6.74 -11.34
N LEU A 205 -23.29 6.73 -10.17
CA LEU A 205 -24.63 7.29 -10.05
C LEU A 205 -24.63 8.80 -10.30
N LEU A 206 -23.65 9.52 -9.75
CA LEU A 206 -23.52 10.96 -9.94
C LEU A 206 -23.32 11.34 -11.40
N GLN A 207 -22.50 10.59 -12.13
CA GLN A 207 -22.32 10.81 -13.57
C GLN A 207 -23.62 10.66 -14.35
N VAL A 208 -24.43 9.65 -14.02
CA VAL A 208 -25.74 9.46 -14.65
C VAL A 208 -26.70 10.58 -14.30
N LEU A 209 -26.76 10.98 -13.02
CA LEU A 209 -27.60 12.11 -12.58
C LEU A 209 -27.20 13.40 -13.30
N GLN A 210 -25.90 13.71 -13.32
CA GLN A 210 -25.37 14.92 -13.93
C GLN A 210 -25.59 14.93 -15.46
N LEU A 211 -25.50 13.77 -16.11
CA LEU A 211 -25.87 13.60 -17.51
C LEU A 211 -27.35 13.94 -17.73
N VAL A 212 -28.26 13.38 -16.93
CA VAL A 212 -29.70 13.67 -17.03
C VAL A 212 -29.98 15.17 -16.85
N LEU A 213 -29.41 15.80 -15.83
CA LEU A 213 -29.61 17.24 -15.58
C LEU A 213 -29.05 18.10 -16.71
N THR A 214 -27.83 17.82 -17.15
CA THR A 214 -27.17 18.59 -18.22
C THR A 214 -27.89 18.42 -19.55
N THR A 215 -28.30 17.20 -19.91
CA THR A 215 -29.07 16.94 -21.12
C THR A 215 -30.45 17.61 -21.07
N THR A 216 -31.12 17.58 -19.91
CA THR A 216 -32.42 18.25 -19.73
C THR A 216 -32.29 19.76 -19.95
N HIS A 217 -31.28 20.37 -19.33
CA HIS A 217 -31.02 21.81 -19.46
C HIS A 217 -30.57 22.20 -20.88
N ALA A 218 -29.59 21.49 -21.45
CA ALA A 218 -29.04 21.82 -22.77
C ALA A 218 -30.07 21.70 -23.90
N ASN A 219 -31.04 20.80 -23.76
CA ASN A 219 -32.14 20.65 -24.71
C ASN A 219 -33.36 21.51 -24.36
N SER A 220 -33.28 22.32 -23.30
CA SER A 220 -34.40 23.15 -22.81
C SER A 220 -35.69 22.34 -22.64
N LEU A 221 -35.58 21.11 -22.13
CA LEU A 221 -36.74 20.25 -21.93
C LEU A 221 -37.65 20.88 -20.88
N GLN A 222 -38.87 21.24 -21.30
CA GLN A 222 -39.79 21.94 -20.43
C GLN A 222 -40.36 21.00 -19.37
N THR A 223 -40.28 21.42 -18.10
CA THR A 223 -40.91 20.73 -16.99
C THR A 223 -42.43 20.85 -17.09
N ALA A 224 -43.17 19.82 -16.67
CA ALA A 224 -44.64 19.86 -16.61
C ALA A 224 -45.17 20.96 -15.67
N ILE A 225 -44.30 21.48 -14.79
CA ILE A 225 -44.57 22.57 -13.88
C ILE A 225 -43.86 23.82 -14.43
N PRO A 226 -44.52 24.99 -14.55
CA PRO A 226 -43.94 26.19 -15.15
C PRO A 226 -42.98 26.89 -14.17
N THR A 227 -41.83 26.28 -13.88
CA THR A 227 -40.77 26.83 -13.00
C THR A 227 -39.59 27.41 -13.75
N SER A 228 -39.38 27.01 -15.01
CA SER A 228 -38.39 27.60 -15.90
C SER A 228 -39.00 28.67 -16.82
N GLN A 229 -40.17 28.39 -17.39
CA GLN A 229 -40.87 29.26 -18.34
C GLN A 229 -42.38 29.25 -18.13
N ILE A 230 -42.99 30.42 -18.26
CA ILE A 230 -44.45 30.61 -18.27
C ILE A 230 -44.91 30.62 -19.73
N ILE A 231 -45.93 29.82 -20.01
CA ILE A 231 -46.61 29.80 -21.30
C ILE A 231 -47.88 30.63 -21.18
N ASN A 232 -47.93 31.75 -21.90
CA ASN A 232 -49.12 32.59 -22.00
C ASN A 232 -49.77 32.39 -23.38
N ILE A 233 -51.04 32.02 -23.38
CA ILE A 233 -51.83 31.86 -24.60
C ILE A 233 -52.75 33.08 -24.71
N ILE A 234 -52.46 33.97 -25.67
CA ILE A 234 -53.27 35.15 -25.95
C ILE A 234 -53.91 34.95 -27.33
N GLY A 235 -55.20 34.58 -27.35
CA GLY A 235 -55.89 34.22 -28.59
C GLY A 235 -55.28 32.98 -29.23
N HIS A 236 -54.68 33.14 -30.41
CA HIS A 236 -53.97 32.07 -31.14
C HIS A 236 -52.44 32.15 -31.02
N THR A 237 -51.90 33.10 -30.24
CA THR A 237 -50.47 33.29 -30.07
C THR A 237 -50.00 32.67 -28.76
N ILE A 238 -48.93 31.88 -28.84
CA ILE A 238 -48.23 31.32 -27.69
C ILE A 238 -47.02 32.21 -27.40
N LEU A 239 -46.98 32.80 -26.21
CA LEU A 239 -45.86 33.60 -25.72
C LEU A 239 -45.14 32.83 -24.62
N TYR A 240 -43.82 32.78 -24.69
CA TYR A 240 -42.95 32.21 -23.67
C TYR A 240 -42.30 33.35 -22.89
N ALA A 241 -42.39 33.31 -21.57
CA ALA A 241 -41.72 34.24 -20.68
C ALA A 241 -40.85 33.47 -19.68
N ASP A 242 -39.57 33.83 -19.59
CA ASP A 242 -38.68 33.27 -18.58
C ASP A 242 -39.08 33.78 -17.18
N ILE A 243 -38.98 32.88 -16.19
CA ILE A 243 -39.16 33.27 -14.80
C ILE A 243 -37.89 33.94 -14.30
N LEU A 244 -38.06 35.15 -13.76
CA LEU A 244 -36.99 35.93 -13.16
C LEU A 244 -36.90 35.59 -11.66
N PHE A 245 -35.83 34.91 -11.28
CA PHE A 245 -35.47 34.67 -9.89
C PHE A 245 -34.65 35.86 -9.39
N GLN A 246 -35.27 36.74 -8.62
CA GLN A 246 -34.59 37.91 -8.06
C GLN A 246 -33.85 37.52 -6.78
N LEU A 247 -32.53 37.31 -6.90
CA LEU A 247 -31.67 36.90 -5.79
C LEU A 247 -31.34 38.09 -4.87
N ASN A 248 -31.20 39.30 -5.43
CA ASN A 248 -30.91 40.56 -4.72
C ASN A 248 -31.40 41.77 -5.56
N LEU A 249 -31.24 42.99 -5.03
CA LEU A 249 -31.60 44.25 -5.74
C LEU A 249 -30.89 44.43 -7.10
N THR A 250 -29.76 43.75 -7.33
CA THR A 250 -28.92 43.91 -8.54
C THR A 250 -28.71 42.62 -9.33
N LEU A 251 -29.08 41.44 -8.78
CA LEU A 251 -28.81 40.14 -9.39
C LEU A 251 -30.11 39.41 -9.70
N THR A 252 -30.44 39.33 -10.98
CA THR A 252 -31.53 38.52 -11.53
C THR A 252 -30.97 37.26 -12.16
N CYS A 253 -31.55 36.12 -11.84
CA CYS A 253 -31.22 34.82 -12.41
C CYS A 253 -32.39 34.35 -13.28
N THR A 254 -32.11 33.90 -14.50
CA THR A 254 -33.12 33.27 -15.37
C THR A 254 -32.72 31.85 -15.68
N CYS A 255 -33.70 30.96 -15.79
CA CYS A 255 -33.44 29.57 -16.11
C CYS A 255 -32.90 29.35 -17.53
N SER A 256 -33.07 30.34 -18.41
CA SER A 256 -32.44 30.38 -19.74
C SER A 256 -30.96 30.70 -19.70
N SER A 257 -30.47 31.41 -18.67
CA SER A 257 -29.06 31.79 -18.53
C SER A 257 -28.29 30.89 -17.56
N ARG A 258 -28.93 30.40 -16.50
CA ARG A 258 -28.37 29.46 -15.52
C ARG A 258 -29.45 28.48 -15.03
N GLY A 259 -29.21 27.18 -15.17
CA GLY A 259 -30.09 26.15 -14.62
C GLY A 259 -30.14 26.11 -13.08
N ALA A 260 -29.09 26.59 -12.41
CA ALA A 260 -28.98 26.52 -10.95
C ALA A 260 -29.68 27.69 -10.19
N CYS A 261 -30.55 28.47 -10.82
CA CYS A 261 -31.27 29.53 -10.12
C CYS A 261 -32.19 28.94 -9.05
N SER A 262 -32.13 29.48 -7.83
CA SER A 262 -32.99 29.07 -6.73
C SER A 262 -33.40 30.22 -5.81
N LEU A 263 -34.55 30.07 -5.14
CA LEU A 263 -35.06 30.96 -4.10
C LEU A 263 -35.61 30.14 -2.94
N PRO A 264 -35.61 30.66 -1.69
CA PRO A 264 -36.24 29.99 -0.57
C PRO A 264 -37.72 29.71 -0.84
N SER A 265 -38.17 28.50 -0.55
CA SER A 265 -39.55 28.07 -0.74
C SER A 265 -40.45 28.51 0.40
N GLY A 266 -41.73 28.75 0.10
CA GLY A 266 -42.73 29.14 1.09
C GLY A 266 -44.15 29.06 0.57
N PHE A 267 -45.11 29.41 1.42
CA PHE A 267 -46.53 29.47 1.08
C PHE A 267 -46.95 30.91 0.78
N PHE A 268 -47.66 31.13 -0.33
CA PHE A 268 -48.10 32.46 -0.77
C PHE A 268 -49.64 32.59 -0.76
N ASP A 269 -50.13 33.82 -0.52
CA ASP A 269 -51.58 34.11 -0.55
C ASP A 269 -52.03 34.36 -1.99
N LEU A 270 -52.86 33.44 -2.51
CA LEU A 270 -53.43 33.49 -3.86
C LEU A 270 -54.23 34.76 -4.15
N ARG A 271 -54.85 35.35 -3.12
CA ARG A 271 -55.63 36.58 -3.26
C ARG A 271 -54.75 37.80 -3.51
N LYS A 272 -53.51 37.79 -3.00
CA LYS A 272 -52.52 38.86 -3.24
C LYS A 272 -51.86 38.72 -4.61
N ILE A 273 -51.66 37.48 -5.06
CA ILE A 273 -51.05 37.18 -6.37
C ILE A 273 -51.88 37.75 -7.53
N GLN A 274 -53.21 37.69 -7.48
CA GLN A 274 -54.08 38.26 -8.53
C GLN A 274 -54.00 39.80 -8.65
N ILE A 275 -53.55 40.50 -7.60
CA ILE A 275 -53.52 41.97 -7.55
C ILE A 275 -52.09 42.50 -7.75
N GLU A 276 -51.08 41.81 -7.24
CA GLU A 276 -49.70 42.30 -7.15
C GLU A 276 -48.75 41.69 -8.20
N ALA A 277 -49.04 40.49 -8.75
CA ALA A 277 -48.20 39.85 -9.77
C ALA A 277 -48.21 40.58 -11.12
N PHE A 278 -49.21 41.43 -11.36
CA PHE A 278 -49.27 42.29 -12.55
C PHE A 278 -48.26 43.45 -12.50
N PHE A 279 -47.73 43.79 -11.32
CA PHE A 279 -46.92 45.00 -11.08
C PHE A 279 -45.47 44.73 -10.64
N HIS A 280 -44.95 43.50 -10.78
CA HIS A 280 -43.56 43.15 -10.43
C HIS A 280 -43.14 43.50 -8.98
N PHE A 281 -44.07 43.43 -8.02
CA PHE A 281 -43.70 43.56 -6.60
C PHE A 281 -43.15 42.24 -6.04
N GLN A 282 -42.13 42.35 -5.18
CA GLN A 282 -41.53 41.22 -4.49
C GLN A 282 -42.54 40.63 -3.49
N LEU A 283 -43.21 39.56 -3.89
CA LEU A 283 -44.15 38.84 -3.02
C LEU A 283 -43.37 38.17 -1.89
N LEU A 284 -43.75 38.48 -0.65
CA LEU A 284 -43.23 37.80 0.54
C LEU A 284 -44.12 36.59 0.87
N PRO A 285 -43.53 35.42 1.17
CA PRO A 285 -44.31 34.27 1.59
C PRO A 285 -44.95 34.51 2.96
N ILE A 286 -46.13 33.94 3.16
CA ILE A 286 -46.83 33.89 4.45
C ILE A 286 -45.98 33.12 5.48
N SER A 287 -45.34 32.05 5.02
CA SER A 287 -44.42 31.25 5.81
C SER A 287 -43.41 30.56 4.90
N TYR A 288 -42.16 30.51 5.33
CA TYR A 288 -41.11 29.75 4.65
C TYR A 288 -41.18 28.26 5.04
N VAL A 289 -40.74 27.40 4.13
CA VAL A 289 -40.45 25.99 4.43
C VAL A 289 -38.94 25.88 4.60
N ARG A 290 -38.50 25.76 5.87
CA ARG A 290 -37.07 25.88 6.20
C ARG A 290 -36.25 24.84 5.46
N GLY A 291 -35.15 25.29 4.85
CA GLY A 291 -34.22 24.42 4.12
C GLY A 291 -34.68 24.05 2.71
N MET A 292 -35.92 24.34 2.32
CA MET A 292 -36.43 24.00 0.99
C MET A 292 -36.37 25.20 0.06
N PHE A 293 -36.03 24.93 -1.20
CA PHE A 293 -35.92 25.93 -2.25
C PHE A 293 -36.96 25.70 -3.35
N VAL A 294 -37.03 26.64 -4.26
CA VAL A 294 -37.66 26.50 -5.58
C VAL A 294 -36.61 26.91 -6.60
N GLY A 295 -36.66 26.35 -7.79
CA GLY A 295 -35.65 26.63 -8.82
C GLY A 295 -36.13 26.26 -10.20
N CYS A 296 -35.22 26.29 -11.17
CA CYS A 296 -35.54 26.07 -12.58
C CYS A 296 -36.17 24.70 -12.85
N SER A 297 -35.65 23.67 -12.18
CA SER A 297 -36.22 22.34 -12.18
C SER A 297 -36.43 21.85 -10.75
N ALA A 298 -37.32 20.86 -10.57
CA ALA A 298 -37.47 20.20 -9.29
C ALA A 298 -36.16 19.54 -8.81
N ALA A 299 -35.29 19.14 -9.73
CA ALA A 299 -34.02 18.53 -9.40
C ALA A 299 -32.98 19.53 -8.90
N ASP A 300 -32.79 20.64 -9.61
CA ASP A 300 -31.87 21.70 -9.18
C ASP A 300 -32.32 22.27 -7.83
N ALA A 301 -33.63 22.45 -7.67
CA ALA A 301 -34.21 22.93 -6.43
C ALA A 301 -33.99 21.92 -5.29
N LEU A 302 -34.26 20.63 -5.51
CA LEU A 302 -34.08 19.58 -4.51
C LEU A 302 -32.62 19.49 -4.07
N LEU A 303 -31.68 19.41 -5.00
CA LEU A 303 -30.26 19.25 -4.68
C LEU A 303 -29.71 20.42 -3.86
N GLN A 304 -30.17 21.65 -4.13
CA GLN A 304 -29.82 22.84 -3.35
C GLN A 304 -30.54 22.94 -2.00
N SER A 305 -31.61 22.16 -1.80
CA SER A 305 -32.36 22.13 -0.54
C SER A 305 -31.66 21.29 0.52
N THR A 306 -32.10 21.44 1.76
CA THR A 306 -31.71 20.63 2.92
C THR A 306 -32.93 19.86 3.43
N LEU A 307 -32.70 18.90 4.33
CA LEU A 307 -33.79 18.12 4.95
C LEU A 307 -34.27 18.73 6.28
N GLU A 308 -33.84 19.96 6.63
CA GLU A 308 -34.13 20.62 7.92
C GLU A 308 -35.60 20.51 8.34
N CYS A 309 -36.52 20.80 7.41
CA CYS A 309 -37.95 20.73 7.71
C CYS A 309 -38.42 19.33 8.14
N LEU A 310 -37.79 18.27 7.62
CA LEU A 310 -38.17 16.88 7.92
C LEU A 310 -37.69 16.43 9.30
N PHE A 311 -36.76 17.16 9.93
CA PHE A 311 -36.33 16.95 11.31
C PHE A 311 -37.05 17.89 12.31
N ASP A 312 -37.84 18.85 11.83
CA ASP A 312 -38.48 19.89 12.66
C ASP A 312 -40.01 19.72 12.67
N TRP A 313 -40.56 19.38 13.84
CA TRP A 313 -42.00 19.25 14.03
C TRP A 313 -42.79 20.51 13.66
N SER A 314 -42.31 21.70 14.05
CA SER A 314 -42.98 22.97 13.75
C SER A 314 -43.01 23.24 12.25
N CYS A 315 -41.97 22.82 11.53
CA CYS A 315 -41.94 22.93 10.08
C CYS A 315 -42.95 21.99 9.41
N LEU A 316 -43.02 20.73 9.83
CA LEU A 316 -44.03 19.77 9.34
C LEU A 316 -45.47 20.25 9.61
N GLN A 317 -45.72 20.83 10.79
CA GLN A 317 -47.02 21.42 11.12
C GLN A 317 -47.38 22.61 10.21
N THR A 318 -46.38 23.37 9.76
CA THR A 318 -46.57 24.43 8.77
C THR A 318 -47.03 23.84 7.45
N ILE A 319 -46.39 22.76 6.97
CA ILE A 319 -46.82 22.05 5.75
C ILE A 319 -48.26 21.55 5.89
N HIS A 320 -48.58 20.87 7.00
CA HIS A 320 -49.92 20.36 7.27
C HIS A 320 -50.99 21.48 7.22
N ARG A 321 -50.69 22.66 7.75
CA ARG A 321 -51.62 23.81 7.75
C ARG A 321 -51.99 24.28 6.34
N PHE A 322 -51.01 24.31 5.42
CA PHE A 322 -51.20 24.88 4.08
C PHE A 322 -51.49 23.82 3.01
N VAL A 323 -51.32 22.55 3.34
CA VAL A 323 -51.71 21.39 2.54
C VAL A 323 -52.67 20.52 3.36
N PRO A 324 -53.88 21.01 3.68
CA PRO A 324 -54.84 20.26 4.48
C PRO A 324 -55.43 19.14 3.63
N SER A 325 -54.72 18.02 3.56
CA SER A 325 -55.32 16.73 3.23
C SER A 325 -55.54 15.96 4.53
N SER A 326 -56.68 15.29 4.65
CA SER A 326 -57.21 14.78 5.92
C SER A 326 -56.37 13.66 6.59
N ASN A 327 -55.25 13.23 6.01
CA ASN A 327 -54.48 12.05 6.43
C ASN A 327 -52.96 12.30 6.59
N ILE A 328 -52.47 13.55 6.74
CA ILE A 328 -51.03 13.83 6.99
C ILE A 328 -50.59 13.45 8.43
N THR A 329 -51.47 12.85 9.24
CA THR A 329 -51.24 12.57 10.67
C THR A 329 -50.07 11.64 10.98
N ASP A 330 -49.54 10.92 9.99
CA ASP A 330 -48.49 9.91 10.17
C ASP A 330 -47.07 10.46 9.94
N ALA A 331 -46.94 11.75 9.54
CA ALA A 331 -45.64 12.38 9.34
C ALA A 331 -45.01 12.82 10.67
N SER A 332 -44.14 11.97 11.21
CA SER A 332 -43.27 12.30 12.34
C SER A 332 -41.92 12.85 11.86
N PRO A 333 -41.26 13.73 12.63
CA PRO A 333 -39.93 14.19 12.30
C PRO A 333 -38.93 13.04 12.28
N LEU A 334 -37.94 13.13 11.41
CA LEU A 334 -36.79 12.23 11.41
C LEU A 334 -35.96 12.40 12.69
N ASP A 335 -35.31 11.34 13.13
CA ASP A 335 -34.42 11.36 14.30
C ASP A 335 -33.01 11.77 13.91
N THR A 336 -32.51 12.84 14.51
CA THR A 336 -31.15 13.35 14.27
C THR A 336 -30.06 12.37 14.71
N ASN A 337 -30.37 11.42 15.61
CA ASN A 337 -29.41 10.41 16.05
C ASN A 337 -29.21 9.28 15.03
N GLN A 338 -30.06 9.18 14.02
CA GLN A 338 -30.01 8.14 12.99
C GLN A 338 -29.24 8.58 11.73
N THR A 339 -28.68 9.78 11.74
CA THR A 339 -27.92 10.32 10.60
C THR A 339 -26.60 10.95 11.05
N ARG A 340 -25.55 10.76 10.25
CA ARG A 340 -24.26 11.45 10.39
C ARG A 340 -24.27 12.85 9.79
N PHE A 341 -25.31 13.19 9.02
CA PHE A 341 -25.46 14.48 8.37
C PHE A 341 -26.19 15.44 9.29
N THR A 342 -25.70 16.67 9.39
CA THR A 342 -26.46 17.71 10.09
C THR A 342 -27.71 18.06 9.28
N PRO A 343 -28.85 18.43 9.90
CA PRO A 343 -30.09 18.68 9.16
C PRO A 343 -29.97 19.74 8.04
N ASN A 344 -29.04 20.70 8.19
CA ASN A 344 -28.73 21.75 7.21
C ASN A 344 -27.76 21.33 6.09
N THR A 345 -27.39 20.04 6.03
CA THR A 345 -26.61 19.51 4.91
C THR A 345 -27.47 19.54 3.65
N SER A 346 -26.89 19.95 2.51
CA SER A 346 -27.61 19.92 1.24
C SER A 346 -27.93 18.50 0.82
N ILE A 347 -29.08 18.31 0.17
CA ILE A 347 -29.49 17.01 -0.37
C ILE A 347 -28.50 16.57 -1.44
N GLU A 348 -27.89 17.49 -2.20
CA GLU A 348 -26.77 17.18 -3.10
C GLU A 348 -25.65 16.43 -2.36
N THR A 349 -25.19 16.93 -1.21
CA THR A 349 -24.12 16.27 -0.45
C THR A 349 -24.56 14.89 0.05
N ILE A 350 -25.83 14.73 0.43
CA ILE A 350 -26.37 13.43 0.87
C ILE A 350 -26.44 12.45 -0.33
N VAL A 351 -26.86 12.91 -1.50
CA VAL A 351 -26.91 12.16 -2.76
C VAL A 351 -25.51 11.78 -3.24
N ASP A 352 -24.53 12.68 -3.11
CA ASP A 352 -23.12 12.44 -3.42
C ASP A 352 -22.53 11.28 -2.61
N ASN A 353 -23.11 11.03 -1.44
CA ASN A 353 -22.77 9.92 -0.55
C ASN A 353 -23.75 8.75 -0.66
N LEU A 354 -24.57 8.68 -1.72
CA LEU A 354 -25.58 7.63 -1.97
C LEU A 354 -26.58 7.45 -0.81
N PHE A 355 -26.83 8.49 -0.02
CA PHE A 355 -27.59 8.41 1.23
C PHE A 355 -27.00 7.39 2.22
N ILE A 356 -25.69 7.13 2.20
CA ILE A 356 -25.05 6.13 3.07
C ILE A 356 -24.62 6.75 4.39
N GLU A 357 -25.13 6.17 5.48
CA GLU A 357 -24.78 6.48 6.86
C GLU A 357 -23.60 5.64 7.33
N ALA A 358 -23.63 4.34 7.05
CA ALA A 358 -22.55 3.41 7.36
C ALA A 358 -22.34 2.40 6.23
N TRP A 359 -21.08 2.11 5.95
CA TRP A 359 -20.64 1.07 5.04
C TRP A 359 -19.66 0.19 5.80
N THR A 360 -20.06 -1.05 6.10
CA THR A 360 -19.24 -1.97 6.90
C THR A 360 -19.03 -3.27 6.15
N THR A 361 -17.78 -3.55 5.83
CA THR A 361 -17.36 -4.79 5.16
C THR A 361 -16.56 -5.61 6.15
N GLU A 362 -17.06 -6.81 6.44
CA GLU A 362 -16.40 -7.78 7.30
C GLU A 362 -15.91 -8.94 6.47
N GLN A 363 -14.83 -9.58 6.92
CA GLN A 363 -14.26 -10.75 6.29
C GLN A 363 -13.95 -11.84 7.31
N SER A 364 -14.17 -13.08 6.90
CA SER A 364 -13.83 -14.27 7.67
C SER A 364 -12.51 -14.84 7.15
N PHE A 365 -11.45 -14.71 7.95
CA PHE A 365 -10.17 -15.33 7.62
C PHE A 365 -10.28 -16.86 7.56
N SER A 366 -11.14 -17.46 8.40
CA SER A 366 -11.34 -18.90 8.42
C SER A 366 -11.99 -19.40 7.14
N ASP A 367 -13.04 -18.71 6.66
CA ASP A 367 -13.69 -19.07 5.39
C ASP A 367 -12.73 -18.85 4.21
N TYR A 368 -11.98 -17.75 4.21
CA TYR A 368 -10.91 -17.53 3.23
C TYR A 368 -9.87 -18.66 3.23
N TYR A 369 -9.36 -19.06 4.41
CA TYR A 369 -8.36 -20.11 4.54
C TYR A 369 -8.91 -21.45 4.07
N ALA A 370 -10.17 -21.76 4.39
CA ALA A 370 -10.86 -22.95 3.94
C ALA A 370 -11.04 -22.99 2.41
N GLN A 371 -11.28 -21.85 1.76
CA GLN A 371 -11.36 -21.76 0.30
C GLN A 371 -9.98 -21.89 -0.38
N CYS A 372 -8.95 -21.25 0.20
CA CYS A 372 -7.57 -21.36 -0.28
C CYS A 372 -7.03 -22.80 -0.13
N ALA A 373 -7.40 -23.51 0.94
CA ALA A 373 -7.09 -24.91 1.21
C ALA A 373 -5.65 -25.31 0.81
N PRO A 374 -4.61 -24.80 1.49
CA PRO A 374 -3.23 -25.11 1.14
C PRO A 374 -2.92 -26.60 1.38
N ASN A 375 -2.35 -27.26 0.37
CA ASN A 375 -1.94 -28.68 0.47
C ASN A 375 -0.60 -28.86 1.19
N LEU A 376 0.23 -27.82 1.19
CA LEU A 376 1.52 -27.80 1.88
C LEU A 376 1.89 -26.38 2.29
N CYS A 377 2.71 -26.27 3.33
CA CYS A 377 3.46 -25.07 3.67
C CYS A 377 4.95 -25.41 3.71
N THR A 378 5.79 -24.49 3.25
CA THR A 378 7.25 -24.57 3.36
C THR A 378 7.81 -23.37 4.08
N TYR A 379 8.83 -23.56 4.89
CA TYR A 379 9.63 -22.48 5.43
C TYR A 379 11.09 -22.90 5.54
N THR A 380 11.99 -21.91 5.52
CA THR A 380 13.42 -22.15 5.70
C THR A 380 13.77 -22.00 7.18
N SER A 381 14.51 -22.97 7.70
CA SER A 381 15.12 -22.91 9.03
C SER A 381 16.63 -22.94 8.88
N VAL A 382 17.31 -22.06 9.59
CA VAL A 382 18.77 -22.06 9.66
C VAL A 382 19.20 -23.05 10.74
N ARG A 383 20.04 -24.02 10.38
CA ARG A 383 20.67 -24.96 11.32
C ARG A 383 22.19 -24.83 11.30
N HIS A 384 22.81 -25.14 12.43
CA HIS A 384 24.25 -25.30 12.52
C HIS A 384 24.71 -26.51 11.71
N ASN A 385 25.92 -26.41 11.16
CA ASN A 385 26.50 -27.43 10.31
C ASN A 385 26.60 -28.79 11.02
N ASN A 386 26.20 -29.85 10.31
CA ASN A 386 26.38 -31.22 10.79
C ASN A 386 27.88 -31.59 10.77
N ALA A 387 28.32 -32.39 11.74
CA ALA A 387 29.71 -32.87 11.87
C ALA A 387 30.23 -33.50 10.57
N LEU A 388 29.38 -34.22 9.83
CA LEU A 388 29.76 -34.84 8.55
C LEU A 388 30.13 -33.82 7.46
N TYR A 389 29.46 -32.66 7.44
CA TYR A 389 29.79 -31.55 6.54
C TYR A 389 31.14 -30.90 6.93
N VAL A 390 31.37 -30.69 8.23
CA VAL A 390 32.65 -30.16 8.73
C VAL A 390 33.81 -31.10 8.38
N ILE A 391 33.62 -32.42 8.57
CA ILE A 391 34.64 -33.45 8.26
C ILE A 391 34.95 -33.50 6.76
N THR A 392 33.94 -33.49 5.89
CA THR A 392 34.15 -33.55 4.43
C THR A 392 34.87 -32.32 3.89
N LYS A 393 34.52 -31.12 4.36
CA LYS A 393 35.25 -29.88 4.04
C LYS A 393 36.69 -29.90 4.56
N PHE A 394 36.88 -30.38 5.79
CA PHE A 394 38.20 -30.55 6.39
C PHE A 394 39.10 -31.48 5.55
N LEU A 395 38.61 -32.66 5.17
CA LEU A 395 39.37 -33.62 4.37
C LEU A 395 39.79 -33.04 3.01
N GLY A 396 38.90 -32.29 2.36
CA GLY A 396 39.20 -31.60 1.10
C GLY A 396 40.29 -30.52 1.23
N LEU A 397 40.29 -29.75 2.33
CA LEU A 397 41.27 -28.69 2.55
C LEU A 397 42.63 -29.23 3.07
N TYR A 398 42.59 -30.28 3.90
CA TYR A 398 43.77 -30.89 4.51
C TYR A 398 44.76 -31.39 3.46
N GLY A 399 44.26 -32.01 2.38
CA GLY A 399 45.11 -32.51 1.29
C GLY A 399 45.94 -31.43 0.62
N GLY A 400 45.31 -30.33 0.19
CA GLY A 400 45.99 -29.21 -0.47
C GLY A 400 46.93 -28.45 0.47
N LEU A 401 46.49 -28.19 1.70
CA LEU A 401 47.28 -27.50 2.72
C LEU A 401 48.53 -28.30 3.11
N SER A 402 48.38 -29.62 3.29
CA SER A 402 49.48 -30.51 3.63
C SER A 402 50.53 -30.55 2.52
N ALA A 403 50.11 -30.65 1.26
CA ALA A 403 51.00 -30.65 0.11
C ALA A 403 51.77 -29.33 -0.04
N ALA A 404 51.09 -28.19 0.07
CA ALA A 404 51.71 -26.87 -0.02
C ALA A 404 52.73 -26.63 1.11
N LEU A 405 52.37 -26.94 2.36
CA LEU A 405 53.28 -26.79 3.50
C LEU A 405 54.50 -27.72 3.39
N ARG A 406 54.33 -28.96 2.89
CA ARG A 406 55.46 -29.88 2.64
C ARG A 406 56.43 -29.34 1.58
N LEU A 407 55.94 -28.59 0.59
CA LEU A 407 56.78 -28.02 -0.45
C LEU A 407 57.50 -26.74 0.02
N CYS A 408 56.80 -25.85 0.72
CA CYS A 408 57.33 -24.52 1.06
C CYS A 408 58.24 -24.50 2.30
N ILE A 409 57.91 -25.27 3.35
CA ILE A 409 58.61 -25.21 4.65
C ILE A 409 60.10 -25.58 4.57
N PRO A 410 60.53 -26.68 3.93
CA PRO A 410 61.95 -27.02 3.87
C PRO A 410 62.77 -25.94 3.15
N PHE A 411 62.21 -25.30 2.12
CA PHE A 411 62.86 -24.21 1.39
C PHE A 411 63.01 -22.94 2.24
N ILE A 412 61.96 -22.56 2.97
CA ILE A 412 61.95 -21.37 3.83
C ILE A 412 62.94 -21.56 5.00
N ILE A 413 62.92 -22.72 5.67
CA ILE A 413 63.78 -23.00 6.82
C ILE A 413 65.24 -23.13 6.40
N ASP A 414 65.55 -23.75 5.26
CA ASP A 414 66.91 -23.84 4.74
C ASP A 414 67.47 -22.45 4.40
N LYS A 415 66.69 -21.60 3.71
CA LYS A 415 67.10 -20.21 3.44
C LYS A 415 67.28 -19.39 4.71
N TRP A 416 66.37 -19.52 5.67
CA TRP A 416 66.46 -18.80 6.95
C TRP A 416 67.72 -19.22 7.72
N ARG A 417 67.97 -20.52 7.90
CA ARG A 417 69.15 -21.01 8.62
C ARG A 417 70.46 -20.67 7.91
N LYS A 418 70.51 -20.67 6.57
CA LYS A 418 71.68 -20.23 5.79
C LYS A 418 71.97 -18.74 5.99
N LYS A 419 70.93 -17.89 6.00
CA LYS A 419 71.05 -16.45 6.27
C LYS A 419 71.57 -16.17 7.68
N THR A 420 71.02 -16.83 8.70
CA THR A 420 71.44 -16.68 10.10
C THR A 420 72.88 -17.18 10.35
N ARG A 421 73.32 -18.21 9.62
CA ARG A 421 74.71 -18.71 9.68
C ARG A 421 75.70 -17.67 9.15
N ASN A 422 75.36 -16.97 8.07
CA ASN A 422 76.22 -15.92 7.49
C ASN A 422 76.30 -14.65 8.35
N THR A 423 75.39 -14.47 9.32
CA THR A 423 75.41 -13.33 10.24
C THR A 423 76.21 -13.61 11.53
N LEU A 424 76.59 -14.86 11.79
CA LEU A 424 77.29 -15.30 13.02
C LEU A 424 78.79 -15.61 12.82
N THR A 425 79.33 -15.52 11.60
CA THR A 425 80.78 -15.64 11.34
C THR A 425 81.47 -14.27 11.47
N VAL A 426 82.05 -14.00 12.64
CA VAL A 426 83.05 -12.94 12.89
C VAL A 426 84.38 -13.33 12.23
N PRO A 427 85.07 -12.46 11.47
CA PRO A 427 86.39 -12.79 10.92
C PRO A 427 87.49 -12.65 11.99
N ARG A 428 88.39 -13.64 12.10
CA ARG A 428 89.65 -13.53 12.88
C ARG A 428 90.87 -13.39 11.95
N PRO A 429 91.88 -12.59 12.35
CA PRO A 429 92.98 -12.13 11.49
C PRO A 429 94.27 -12.98 11.58
N SER A 430 95.25 -12.62 10.71
CA SER A 430 96.62 -13.14 10.49
C SER A 430 96.72 -14.31 9.49
N GLU A 431 97.57 -14.32 8.46
CA GLU A 431 98.78 -13.54 8.16
C GLU A 431 99.06 -13.53 6.64
N TYR A 432 99.88 -12.56 6.21
CA TYR A 432 100.04 -11.97 4.88
C TYR A 432 101.09 -12.68 3.99
N GLN A 433 100.98 -12.55 2.67
CA GLN A 433 101.99 -11.89 1.80
C GLN A 433 101.69 -12.05 0.29
N ASN A 434 101.45 -10.93 -0.41
CA ASN A 434 102.35 -10.39 -1.44
C ASN A 434 101.71 -9.21 -2.17
N LEU A 435 102.14 -8.01 -1.79
CA LEU A 435 101.95 -6.75 -2.50
C LEU A 435 103.17 -6.50 -3.42
N LYS A 436 102.90 -6.22 -4.70
CA LYS A 436 103.67 -5.31 -5.57
C LYS A 436 102.60 -4.44 -6.27
N ILE A 437 102.41 -3.14 -5.96
CA ILE A 437 103.22 -1.96 -6.34
C ILE A 437 103.35 -1.89 -7.88
N PHE A 438 102.95 -0.88 -8.70
CA PHE A 438 102.61 0.57 -8.67
C PHE A 438 101.59 0.79 -9.84
N LYS A 439 100.73 1.81 -9.94
CA LYS A 439 101.06 3.22 -10.25
C LYS A 439 99.80 4.13 -10.25
N PHE A 440 100.02 5.40 -9.90
CA PHE A 440 99.17 6.60 -9.96
C PHE A 440 98.50 6.82 -11.34
N SER A 441 97.40 7.59 -11.53
CA SER A 441 97.19 8.98 -11.11
C SER A 441 95.78 9.55 -11.42
N LYS A 442 95.40 10.59 -10.63
CA LYS A 442 94.67 11.84 -10.97
C LYS A 442 93.13 11.95 -10.89
N PHE A 443 92.73 12.83 -9.94
CA PHE A 443 91.86 14.03 -10.05
C PHE A 443 90.32 13.91 -10.21
N SER A 444 89.58 14.11 -9.10
CA SER A 444 88.79 15.32 -8.68
C SER A 444 87.70 15.96 -9.62
N PRO A 445 86.79 16.84 -9.13
CA PRO A 445 85.41 16.48 -8.75
C PRO A 445 84.29 17.44 -9.24
N SER A 446 83.03 17.08 -8.93
CA SER A 446 81.84 17.93 -8.65
C SER A 446 81.21 18.87 -9.70
N GLY A 447 79.85 18.91 -9.70
CA GLY A 447 79.00 20.03 -10.17
C GLY A 447 78.05 19.67 -11.33
N ILE A 448 76.73 19.45 -11.13
CA ILE A 448 75.59 20.40 -11.01
C ILE A 448 74.92 20.81 -12.35
N MET A 449 73.59 20.58 -12.40
CA MET A 449 72.45 21.23 -13.13
C MET A 449 72.48 21.52 -14.65
N PHE A 450 71.39 21.12 -15.36
CA PHE A 450 70.22 21.93 -15.82
C PHE A 450 69.30 21.03 -16.70
N SER A 451 67.96 21.04 -16.52
CA SER A 451 66.93 21.58 -17.45
C SER A 451 67.20 21.36 -18.95
N SER A 452 66.31 20.96 -19.87
CA SER A 452 64.90 21.33 -20.08
C SER A 452 64.30 20.57 -21.29
N TYR A 453 62.98 20.34 -21.24
CA TYR A 453 61.93 20.45 -22.29
C TYR A 453 61.83 19.61 -23.59
N PHE A 454 60.58 19.12 -23.77
CA PHE A 454 59.72 19.00 -24.98
C PHE A 454 59.95 17.81 -25.96
N THR A 455 58.95 17.10 -26.53
CA THR A 455 57.53 17.39 -26.83
C THR A 455 56.72 16.12 -27.24
N TYR A 456 55.42 16.12 -26.90
CA TYR A 456 54.19 15.58 -27.54
C TYR A 456 53.99 14.10 -27.96
N THR A 457 52.89 13.48 -27.48
CA THR A 457 51.56 13.48 -28.16
C THR A 457 50.46 12.82 -27.30
N THR A 458 49.26 13.42 -27.30
CA THR A 458 47.93 12.95 -26.87
C THR A 458 47.06 12.77 -28.15
N PRO A 459 45.76 12.34 -28.17
CA PRO A 459 44.75 12.45 -27.10
C PRO A 459 43.57 11.45 -27.01
N SER A 460 42.78 11.68 -25.96
CA SER A 460 41.30 11.67 -25.87
C SER A 460 40.52 10.38 -25.60
N GLY A 461 39.55 10.51 -24.66
CA GLY A 461 38.43 9.59 -24.47
C GLY A 461 37.75 9.69 -23.09
N ASN A 462 36.99 10.76 -22.83
CA ASN A 462 36.02 10.84 -21.73
C ASN A 462 34.72 10.10 -22.11
N MET A 463 34.03 9.48 -21.15
CA MET A 463 32.57 9.29 -21.26
C MET A 463 31.92 9.37 -19.87
N ALA A 464 30.96 10.29 -19.77
CA ALA A 464 30.02 10.47 -18.68
C ALA A 464 28.89 9.44 -18.79
N LEU A 465 28.21 9.16 -17.67
CA LEU A 465 26.86 8.58 -17.68
C LEU A 465 26.03 9.29 -16.62
N ASP A 466 25.05 10.02 -17.14
CA ASP A 466 23.93 10.63 -16.44
C ASP A 466 22.86 9.57 -16.14
N LYS A 467 22.05 9.84 -15.13
CA LYS A 467 21.00 8.96 -14.59
C LYS A 467 19.65 9.26 -15.23
N ASP A 468 18.87 8.20 -15.48
CA ASP A 468 17.41 8.22 -15.52
C ASP A 468 16.82 8.01 -14.11
#